data_AF-A0A1T0CL57-F1
#
_entry.id   AF-A0A1T0CL57-F1
#
_cell.length_a   1.000
_cell.length_b   1.000
_cell.length_c   1.000
_cell.angle_alpha   90.00
_cell.angle_beta   90.00
_cell.angle_gamma   90.00
#
_symmetry.space_group_name_H-M   'P 1'
#
loop_
_entity.id
_entity.type
_entity.pdbx_description
1 polymer ?
#
loop_
_entity_poly.entity_id
_entity_poly.type
_entity_poly.pdbx_seq_one_letter_code
_entity_poly.pdbx_strand_id
1 'polypeptide(L)'
;MRKSNKPTKPAKPMHQALKPTWAVWLLIAAILYPLAVSVSTGASLWAGVAVQLLGLIPALLCTPFIWRGNSPYALIWVSMVALVYLGAAGVMALLRLYEAAPVAVSVVQCIEAVLLLIINCQLFLLLKRLPAMHKQNAQFK
;
A
#
# COMPACT_ATOMS: atom_id res chain seq x y z
N MET A 1 -21.34 -36.42 -6.27
CA MET A 1 -21.00 -35.00 -6.54
C MET A 1 -19.48 -34.85 -6.68
N ARG A 2 -18.95 -34.69 -7.90
CA ARG A 2 -17.51 -34.44 -8.13
C ARG A 2 -17.16 -33.06 -7.58
N LYS A 3 -16.35 -32.98 -6.52
CA LYS A 3 -15.71 -31.73 -6.11
C LYS A 3 -14.80 -31.29 -7.25
N SER A 4 -15.20 -30.27 -7.99
CA SER A 4 -14.39 -29.63 -9.02
C SER A 4 -13.13 -29.07 -8.34
N ASN A 5 -12.01 -29.77 -8.50
CA ASN A 5 -10.68 -29.33 -8.09
C ASN A 5 -10.27 -28.19 -9.03
N LYS A 6 -10.79 -26.98 -8.77
CA LYS A 6 -10.31 -25.79 -9.47
C LYS A 6 -8.84 -25.61 -9.09
N PRO A 7 -7.92 -25.51 -10.06
CA PRO A 7 -6.52 -25.25 -9.75
C PRO A 7 -6.46 -23.93 -8.97
N THR A 8 -6.05 -24.01 -7.71
CA THR A 8 -5.90 -22.85 -6.85
C THR A 8 -4.78 -22.01 -7.46
N LYS A 9 -5.11 -20.92 -8.16
CA LYS A 9 -4.11 -20.03 -8.77
C LYS A 9 -3.05 -19.71 -7.70
N PRO A 10 -1.76 -19.92 -7.98
CA PRO A 10 -0.74 -19.78 -6.95
C PRO A 10 -0.80 -18.36 -6.38
N ALA A 11 -0.92 -18.25 -5.05
CA ALA A 11 -0.91 -16.97 -4.33
C ALA A 11 0.51 -16.38 -4.25
N LYS A 12 1.53 -17.22 -4.43
CA LYS A 12 2.97 -16.88 -4.42
C LYS A 12 3.35 -15.71 -5.36
N PRO A 13 2.99 -15.68 -6.66
CA PRO A 13 3.38 -14.59 -7.56
C PRO A 13 2.79 -13.23 -7.16
N MET A 14 1.57 -13.18 -6.63
CA MET A 14 0.97 -11.91 -6.19
C MET A 14 1.57 -11.42 -4.88
N HIS A 15 1.92 -12.33 -3.97
CA HIS A 15 2.68 -11.97 -2.78
C HIS A 15 4.06 -11.41 -3.13
N GLN A 16 4.71 -12.00 -4.14
CA GLN A 16 6.02 -11.56 -4.63
C GLN A 16 5.95 -10.21 -5.35
N ALA A 17 4.83 -9.88 -6.00
CA ALA A 17 4.60 -8.57 -6.60
C ALA A 17 4.23 -7.49 -5.57
N LEU A 18 3.58 -7.85 -4.46
CA LEU A 18 3.18 -6.89 -3.42
C LEU A 18 4.38 -6.30 -2.66
N LYS A 19 5.43 -7.10 -2.40
CA LYS A 19 6.64 -6.67 -1.69
C LYS A 19 7.36 -5.49 -2.37
N PRO A 20 7.73 -5.55 -3.67
CA PRO A 20 8.37 -4.43 -4.33
C PRO A 20 7.44 -3.24 -4.47
N THR A 21 6.14 -3.43 -4.77
CA THR A 21 5.19 -2.30 -4.84
C THR A 21 5.09 -1.55 -3.52
N TRP A 22 5.02 -2.27 -2.40
CA TRP A 22 5.00 -1.66 -1.06
C TRP A 22 6.29 -0.90 -0.75
N ALA A 23 7.45 -1.49 -1.07
CA ALA A 23 8.74 -0.84 -0.86
C ALA A 23 8.89 0.43 -1.72
N VAL A 24 8.48 0.36 -2.99
CA VAL A 24 8.49 1.51 -3.90
C VAL A 24 7.59 2.63 -3.37
N TRP A 25 6.41 2.28 -2.84
CA TRP A 25 5.52 3.27 -2.23
C TRP A 25 6.16 3.98 -1.04
N LEU A 26 6.74 3.21 -0.11
CA LEU A 26 7.43 3.78 1.05
C LEU A 26 8.58 4.71 0.66
N LEU A 27 9.36 4.34 -0.36
CA LEU A 27 10.47 5.17 -0.85
C LEU A 27 9.97 6.46 -1.51
N ILE A 28 8.90 6.37 -2.32
CA ILE A 28 8.30 7.55 -2.95
C ILE A 28 7.75 8.49 -1.88
N ALA A 29 6.99 7.96 -0.92
CA ALA A 29 6.44 8.76 0.17
C ALA A 29 7.55 9.40 1.00
N ALA A 30 8.50 8.62 1.52
CA ALA A 30 9.50 9.11 2.47
C ALA A 30 10.58 10.01 1.85
N ILE A 31 10.89 9.86 0.56
CA ILE A 31 12.02 10.55 -0.09
C ILE A 31 11.54 11.42 -1.24
N LEU A 32 10.87 10.81 -2.23
CA LEU A 32 10.56 11.51 -3.48
C LEU A 32 9.58 12.66 -3.27
N TYR A 33 8.56 12.48 -2.42
CA TYR A 33 7.60 13.54 -2.11
C TYR A 33 8.25 14.74 -1.40
N PRO A 34 8.94 14.59 -0.25
CA PRO A 34 9.59 15.73 0.40
C PRO A 34 10.70 16.35 -0.47
N LEU A 35 11.37 15.57 -1.32
CA LEU A 35 12.31 16.10 -2.33
C LEU A 35 11.59 16.98 -3.36
N ALA A 36 10.48 16.51 -3.94
CA ALA A 36 9.71 17.27 -4.91
C ALA A 36 9.18 18.58 -4.31
N VAL A 37 8.71 18.54 -3.06
CA VAL A 37 8.27 19.74 -2.33
C VAL A 37 9.46 20.68 -2.09
N SER A 38 10.57 20.18 -1.53
CA SER A 38 11.74 21.02 -1.21
C SER A 38 12.32 21.73 -2.44
N VAL A 39 12.46 21.02 -3.56
CA VAL A 39 12.96 21.59 -4.82
C VAL A 39 11.98 22.60 -5.42
N SER A 40 10.67 22.36 -5.29
CA SER A 40 9.66 23.22 -5.92
C SER A 40 9.30 24.46 -5.11
N THR A 41 9.44 24.42 -3.77
CA THR A 41 8.98 25.50 -2.88
C THR A 41 10.09 26.10 -2.02
N GLY A 42 11.31 25.54 -2.06
CA GLY A 42 12.41 25.95 -1.18
C GLY A 42 12.23 25.52 0.28
N ALA A 43 11.20 24.72 0.58
CA ALA A 43 10.96 24.23 1.93
C ALA A 43 12.07 23.29 2.43
N SER A 44 12.24 23.21 3.75
CA SER A 44 13.19 22.30 4.39
C SER A 44 12.88 20.83 4.04
N LEU A 45 13.81 20.19 3.35
CA LEU A 45 13.74 18.76 3.03
C LEU A 45 13.62 17.91 4.31
N TRP A 46 14.45 18.21 5.31
CA TRP A 46 14.50 17.45 6.57
C TRP A 46 13.20 17.53 7.35
N ALA A 47 12.56 18.71 7.38
CA ALA A 47 11.25 18.86 8.00
C ALA A 47 10.18 18.05 7.25
N GLY A 48 10.21 18.07 5.90
CA GLY A 48 9.30 17.28 5.07
C GLY A 48 9.46 15.78 5.30
N VAL A 49 10.70 15.28 5.32
CA VAL A 49 11.01 13.87 5.59
C VAL A 49 10.54 13.46 6.98
N ALA A 50 10.78 14.29 8.00
CA ALA A 50 10.36 13.99 9.37
C ALA A 50 8.84 13.86 9.48
N VAL A 51 8.07 14.81 8.92
CA VAL A 51 6.61 14.76 8.91
C VAL A 51 6.11 13.53 8.16
N GLN A 52 6.72 13.19 7.02
CA GLN A 52 6.31 12.03 6.26
C GLN A 52 6.59 10.71 7.00
N LEU A 53 7.75 10.59 7.65
CA LEU A 53 8.10 9.43 8.44
C LEU A 53 7.13 9.23 9.62
N LEU A 54 6.73 10.31 10.30
CA LEU A 54 5.71 10.26 11.35
C LEU A 54 4.37 9.77 10.79
N GLY A 55 3.96 10.27 9.62
CA GLY A 55 2.76 9.83 8.92
C GLY A 55 2.83 8.38 8.44
N LEU A 56 4.03 7.85 8.17
CA LEU A 56 4.26 6.49 7.70
C LEU A 56 4.39 5.45 8.83
N ILE A 57 4.40 5.83 10.11
CA ILE A 57 4.54 4.89 11.23
C ILE A 57 3.56 3.71 11.13
N PRO A 58 2.23 3.92 10.94
CA PRO A 58 1.29 2.81 10.79
C PRO A 58 1.63 1.85 9.65
N ALA A 59 2.09 2.38 8.52
CA ALA A 59 2.54 1.59 7.38
C ALA A 59 3.86 0.84 7.65
N LEU A 60 4.82 1.47 8.34
CA LEU A 60 6.07 0.81 8.72
C LEU A 60 5.81 -0.37 9.66
N LEU A 61 4.89 -0.24 10.61
CA LEU A 61 4.43 -1.34 11.47
C LEU A 61 3.74 -2.46 10.67
N CYS A 62 3.11 -2.13 9.54
CA CYS A 62 2.48 -3.10 8.63
C CYS A 62 3.48 -3.88 7.76
N THR A 63 4.66 -3.33 7.51
CA THR A 63 5.70 -3.89 6.62
C THR A 63 6.13 -5.33 6.95
N PRO A 64 6.39 -5.74 8.21
CA PRO A 64 6.75 -7.13 8.51
C PRO A 64 5.64 -8.13 8.15
N PHE A 65 4.36 -7.73 8.23
CA PHE A 65 3.24 -8.60 7.88
C PHE A 65 3.16 -8.83 6.36
N ILE A 66 3.50 -7.82 5.57
CA ILE A 66 3.60 -7.92 4.11
C ILE A 66 4.78 -8.80 3.70
N TRP A 67 5.89 -8.77 4.43
CA TRP A 67 7.05 -9.59 4.11
C TRP A 67 6.89 -11.06 4.53
N ARG A 68 6.24 -11.31 5.67
CA ARG A 68 5.97 -12.66 6.18
C ARG A 68 4.81 -13.35 5.47
N GLY A 69 3.78 -12.62 5.05
CA GLY A 69 2.72 -13.12 4.14
C GLY A 69 1.84 -14.26 4.64
N ASN A 70 2.02 -14.71 5.89
CA ASN A 70 1.51 -16.01 6.33
C ASN A 70 0.14 -15.96 7.00
N SER A 71 -0.40 -14.78 7.29
CA SER A 71 -1.64 -14.63 8.05
C SER A 71 -2.68 -13.81 7.27
N PRO A 72 -3.80 -14.42 6.81
CA PRO A 72 -4.90 -13.73 6.15
C PRO A 72 -5.43 -12.54 6.97
N TYR A 73 -5.52 -12.71 8.30
CA TYR A 73 -5.99 -11.66 9.21
C TYR A 73 -5.10 -10.41 9.19
N ALA A 74 -3.77 -10.57 9.22
CA ALA A 74 -2.88 -9.41 9.13
C ALA A 74 -2.96 -8.73 7.77
N LEU A 75 -3.14 -9.48 6.67
CA LEU A 75 -3.31 -8.86 5.35
C LEU A 75 -4.60 -8.04 5.23
N ILE A 76 -5.68 -8.43 5.91
CA ILE A 76 -6.92 -7.63 5.99
C ILE A 76 -6.61 -6.30 6.67
N TRP A 77 -5.95 -6.33 7.83
CA TRP A 77 -5.53 -5.12 8.54
C TRP A 77 -4.65 -4.20 7.71
N VAL A 78 -3.64 -4.78 7.05
CA VAL A 78 -2.76 -4.03 6.13
C VAL A 78 -3.57 -3.38 5.02
N SER A 79 -4.57 -4.07 4.45
CA SER A 79 -5.44 -3.48 3.44
C SER A 79 -6.27 -2.33 3.98
N MET A 80 -6.85 -2.46 5.19
CA MET A 80 -7.58 -1.35 5.81
C MET A 80 -6.69 -0.13 6.02
N VAL A 81 -5.47 -0.32 6.51
CA VAL A 81 -4.48 0.75 6.68
C VAL A 81 -4.15 1.38 5.31
N ALA A 82 -3.84 0.57 4.30
CA ALA A 82 -3.54 1.06 2.96
C ALA A 82 -4.72 1.81 2.32
N LEU A 83 -5.97 1.45 2.62
CA LEU A 83 -7.18 2.17 2.18
C LEU A 83 -7.28 3.55 2.82
N VAL A 84 -6.92 3.69 4.10
CA VAL A 84 -6.86 4.99 4.78
C VAL A 84 -5.81 5.89 4.12
N TYR A 85 -4.61 5.35 3.85
CA TYR A 85 -3.58 6.07 3.10
C TYR A 85 -4.05 6.47 1.70
N LEU A 86 -4.74 5.57 1.00
CA LEU A 86 -5.30 5.87 -0.33
C LEU A 86 -6.31 7.02 -0.26
N GLY A 87 -7.18 7.04 0.74
CA GLY A 87 -8.13 8.13 0.96
C GLY A 87 -7.43 9.46 1.19
N ALA A 88 -6.43 9.49 2.09
CA ALA A 88 -5.64 10.68 2.37
C ALA A 88 -4.85 11.16 1.13
N ALA A 89 -4.15 10.25 0.45
CA ALA A 89 -3.38 10.56 -0.75
C ALA A 89 -4.27 11.05 -1.91
N GLY A 90 -5.45 10.45 -2.08
CA GLY A 90 -6.43 10.86 -3.09
C GLY A 90 -6.97 12.27 -2.84
N VAL A 91 -7.36 12.58 -1.60
CA VAL A 91 -7.81 13.94 -1.24
C VAL A 91 -6.69 14.95 -1.44
N MET A 92 -5.48 14.64 -1.00
CA MET A 92 -4.33 15.53 -1.18
C MET A 92 -3.98 15.74 -2.66
N ALA A 93 -4.04 14.71 -3.50
CA ALA A 93 -3.80 14.83 -4.93
C ALA A 93 -4.80 15.76 -5.60
N LEU A 94 -6.09 15.63 -5.28
CA LEU A 94 -7.14 16.52 -5.78
C LEU A 94 -6.96 17.95 -5.27
N LEU A 95 -6.59 18.12 -3.99
CA LEU A 95 -6.33 19.43 -3.40
C LEU A 95 -5.16 20.14 -4.11
N ARG A 96 -4.04 19.44 -4.34
CA ARG A 96 -2.89 20.00 -5.06
C ARG A 96 -3.19 20.33 -6.52
N LEU A 97 -4.05 19.56 -7.16
CA LEU A 97 -4.52 19.85 -8.51
C LEU A 97 -5.40 21.12 -8.53
N TYR A 98 -6.27 21.27 -7.53
CA TYR A 98 -7.14 22.44 -7.39
C TYR A 98 -6.36 23.72 -7.04
N GLU A 99 -5.37 23.63 -6.14
CA GLU A 99 -4.52 24.75 -5.73
C GLU A 99 -3.49 25.18 -6.79
N ALA A 100 -3.46 24.53 -7.95
CA ALA A 100 -2.43 24.71 -8.97
C ALA A 100 -1.00 24.62 -8.39
N ALA A 101 -0.79 23.67 -7.47
CA ALA A 101 0.51 23.41 -6.88
C ALA A 101 1.54 23.05 -7.96
N PRO A 102 2.86 23.20 -7.67
CA PRO A 102 3.91 22.89 -8.64
C PRO A 102 3.69 21.51 -9.27
N VAL A 103 3.80 21.43 -10.59
CA VAL A 103 3.47 20.23 -11.38
C VAL A 103 4.17 18.98 -10.82
N ALA A 104 5.43 19.11 -10.40
CA ALA A 104 6.19 18.03 -9.78
C ALA A 104 5.52 17.45 -8.53
N VAL A 105 4.99 18.29 -7.64
CA VAL A 105 4.33 17.87 -6.39
C VAL A 105 3.01 17.18 -6.71
N SER A 106 2.20 17.76 -7.59
CA SER A 106 0.91 17.21 -8.00
C SER A 106 1.07 15.84 -8.69
N VAL A 107 2.06 15.70 -9.57
CA VAL A 107 2.36 14.43 -10.25
C VAL A 107 2.80 13.36 -9.26
N VAL A 108 3.71 13.67 -8.33
CA VAL A 108 4.16 12.68 -7.32
C VAL A 108 2.99 12.23 -6.45
N GLN A 109 2.10 13.14 -6.07
CA GLN A 109 0.93 12.81 -5.24
C GLN A 109 -0.10 11.96 -5.99
N CYS A 110 -0.30 12.21 -7.29
CA CYS A 110 -1.10 11.34 -8.16
C CYS A 110 -0.49 9.94 -8.30
N ILE A 111 0.83 9.85 -8.50
CA ILE A 111 1.55 8.58 -8.56
C ILE A 111 1.36 7.81 -7.25
N GLU A 112 1.50 8.48 -6.12
CA GLU A 112 1.31 7.87 -4.80
C GLU A 112 -0.11 7.29 -4.63
N ALA A 113 -1.14 8.05 -5.01
CA ALA A 113 -2.53 7.58 -4.97
C ALA A 113 -2.76 6.35 -5.88
N VAL A 114 -2.24 6.37 -7.10
CA VAL A 114 -2.33 5.22 -8.02
C VAL A 114 -1.59 4.00 -7.46
N LEU A 115 -0.42 4.20 -6.87
CA LEU A 115 0.37 3.12 -6.31
C LEU A 115 -0.33 2.47 -5.10
N LEU A 116 -0.92 3.27 -4.23
CA LEU A 116 -1.76 2.80 -3.11
C LEU A 116 -3.01 2.04 -3.59
N LEU A 117 -3.60 2.46 -4.71
CA LEU A 117 -4.70 1.74 -5.34
C LEU A 117 -4.23 0.37 -5.84
N ILE A 118 -3.07 0.30 -6.50
CA ILE A 118 -2.47 -0.96 -6.96
C ILE A 118 -2.18 -1.89 -5.78
N ILE A 119 -1.59 -1.37 -4.70
CA ILE A 119 -1.32 -2.12 -3.46
C ILE A 119 -2.61 -2.72 -2.89
N ASN A 120 -3.67 -1.91 -2.77
CA ASN A 120 -4.97 -2.39 -2.29
C ASN A 120 -5.59 -3.44 -3.21
N CYS A 121 -5.51 -3.26 -4.53
CA CYS A 121 -5.95 -4.26 -5.50
C CYS A 121 -5.18 -5.58 -5.35
N GLN A 122 -3.85 -5.53 -5.20
CA GLN A 122 -3.01 -6.70 -4.97
C GLN A 122 -3.39 -7.41 -3.66
N LEU A 123 -3.57 -6.66 -2.57
CA LEU A 123 -4.00 -7.18 -1.26
C LEU A 123 -5.37 -7.86 -1.35
N PHE A 124 -6.36 -7.21 -1.96
CA PHE A 124 -7.71 -7.76 -2.08
C PHE A 124 -7.76 -9.02 -2.95
N LEU A 125 -7.02 -9.03 -4.06
CA LEU A 125 -6.88 -10.21 -4.89
C LEU A 125 -6.15 -11.34 -4.15
N LEU A 126 -5.17 -11.03 -3.29
CA LEU A 126 -4.45 -12.02 -2.49
C LEU A 126 -5.37 -12.62 -1.42
N LEU A 127 -6.16 -11.79 -0.73
CA LEU A 127 -7.17 -12.22 0.23
C LEU A 127 -8.23 -13.12 -0.42
N LYS A 128 -8.70 -12.80 -1.63
CA LYS A 128 -9.62 -13.65 -2.40
C LYS A 128 -9.05 -15.04 -2.76
N ARG A 129 -7.73 -15.18 -2.80
CA ARG A 129 -7.04 -16.42 -3.18
C ARG A 129 -6.61 -17.27 -1.98
N LEU A 130 -6.58 -16.71 -0.78
CA LEU A 130 -6.25 -17.45 0.44
C LEU A 130 -7.44 -18.34 0.84
N PRO A 131 -7.19 -19.57 1.35
CA PRO A 131 -8.26 -20.44 1.81
C PRO A 131 -9.03 -19.76 2.94
N ALA A 132 -10.35 -19.75 2.82
CA ALA A 132 -11.21 -19.12 3.81
C ALA A 132 -11.05 -19.80 5.18
N MET A 133 -10.78 -19.00 6.22
CA MET A 133 -10.32 -19.42 7.55
C MET A 133 -11.16 -20.53 8.20
N HIS A 134 -12.46 -20.58 7.91
CA HIS A 134 -13.37 -21.61 8.42
C HIS A 134 -13.04 -23.03 7.95
N LYS A 135 -12.17 -23.22 6.94
CA LYS A 135 -11.73 -24.54 6.48
C LYS A 135 -10.44 -25.04 7.13
N GLN A 136 -9.62 -24.17 7.73
CA GLN A 136 -8.39 -24.60 8.42
C GLN A 136 -8.69 -25.26 9.77
N ASN A 137 -9.67 -24.77 10.51
CA ASN A 137 -10.05 -25.37 11.80
C ASN A 137 -10.76 -26.73 11.66
N ALA A 138 -11.30 -27.05 10.49
CA ALA A 138 -11.95 -28.33 10.22
C ALA A 138 -10.98 -29.47 9.82
N GLN A 139 -9.69 -29.17 9.67
CA GLN A 139 -8.63 -30.16 9.38
C GLN A 139 -7.89 -30.62 10.65
N PHE A 140 -8.13 -29.96 11.80
CA PHE A 140 -7.55 -30.26 13.10
C PHE A 140 -8.59 -30.82 14.09
N LYS A 141 -9.75 -31.26 13.60
CA LYS A 141 -10.79 -31.96 14.35
C LYS A 141 -11.03 -33.31 13.71
#